data_AF-A0A4R6ARN0-F1
#
_entry.id   AF-A0A4R6ARN0-F1
#
_cell.length_a   1.000
_cell.length_b   1.000
_cell.length_c   1.000
_cell.angle_alpha   90.00
_cell.angle_beta   90.00
_cell.angle_gamma   90.00
#
_symmetry.space_group_name_H-M   'P 1'
#
loop_
_entity.id
_entity.type
_entity.pdbx_description
1 polymer ?
#
loop_
_entity_poly.entity_id
_entity_poly.type
_entity_poly.pdbx_seq_one_letter_code
_entity_poly.pdbx_strand_id
1 'polypeptide(L)'
;PVESVPVKVVQPTNRRQIIPAGQPLPPQPSANEISPEALASQREVEKRAKKLSLMELTERTCKWPIGDPATPNFWFCGLPVEQGKPYCEAHVGVAFQPMSARRDRRR
;
A
#
# COMPACT_ATOMS: atom_id res chain seq x y z
N PRO A 1 3.28 -50.35 -11.34
CA PRO A 1 3.92 -49.44 -12.33
C PRO A 1 3.18 -48.10 -12.31
N VAL A 2 3.86 -47.08 -11.77
CA VAL A 2 3.66 -45.62 -11.81
C VAL A 2 2.24 -45.04 -11.79
N GLU A 3 1.92 -44.52 -10.60
CA GLU A 3 0.88 -43.56 -10.24
C GLU A 3 0.91 -42.30 -11.14
N SER A 4 -0.25 -41.79 -11.55
CA SER A 4 -0.35 -40.53 -12.31
C SER A 4 -1.33 -39.59 -11.61
N VAL A 5 -0.80 -38.63 -10.86
CA VAL A 5 -1.58 -37.59 -10.19
C VAL A 5 -1.89 -36.46 -11.20
N PRO A 6 -3.14 -35.99 -11.35
CA PRO A 6 -3.43 -34.89 -12.25
C PRO A 6 -2.94 -33.56 -11.65
N VAL A 7 -1.97 -32.92 -12.33
CA VAL A 7 -1.49 -31.57 -12.00
C VAL A 7 -2.58 -30.56 -12.35
N LYS A 8 -3.19 -29.94 -11.34
CA LYS A 8 -4.10 -28.80 -11.54
C LYS A 8 -3.28 -27.57 -11.91
N VAL A 9 -3.34 -27.17 -13.19
CA VAL A 9 -2.77 -25.91 -13.68
C VAL A 9 -3.59 -24.75 -13.11
N VAL A 10 -3.03 -24.02 -12.15
CA VAL A 10 -3.63 -22.78 -11.63
C VAL A 10 -3.40 -21.67 -12.66
N GLN A 11 -4.49 -21.22 -13.30
CA GLN A 11 -4.44 -20.10 -14.23
C GLN A 11 -4.20 -18.79 -13.47
N PRO A 12 -3.31 -17.87 -13.94
CA PRO A 12 -3.12 -16.59 -13.29
C PRO A 12 -4.31 -15.66 -13.56
N THR A 13 -5.27 -15.62 -12.64
CA THR A 13 -6.36 -14.64 -12.66
C THR A 13 -5.89 -13.33 -12.03
N ASN A 14 -5.18 -12.48 -12.80
CA ASN A 14 -5.34 -11.03 -12.64
C ASN A 14 -4.73 -10.28 -13.83
N ARG A 15 -5.47 -10.13 -14.93
CA ARG A 15 -5.20 -9.02 -15.84
C ARG A 15 -5.59 -7.75 -15.11
N ARG A 16 -4.58 -7.00 -14.62
CA ARG A 16 -4.73 -5.60 -14.21
C ARG A 16 -5.59 -4.90 -15.26
N GLN A 17 -6.80 -4.50 -14.89
CA GLN A 17 -7.57 -3.57 -15.70
C GLN A 17 -6.76 -2.27 -15.75
N ILE A 18 -6.31 -1.90 -16.95
CA ILE A 18 -5.74 -0.59 -17.21
C ILE A 18 -6.91 0.38 -17.08
N ILE A 19 -6.94 1.16 -16.00
CA ILE A 19 -7.94 2.22 -15.82
C ILE A 19 -7.65 3.27 -16.90
N PRO A 20 -8.58 3.55 -17.83
CA PRO A 20 -8.40 4.62 -18.80
C PRO A 20 -8.32 5.97 -18.05
N ALA A 21 -7.31 6.77 -18.38
CA ALA A 21 -7.16 8.11 -17.83
C ALA A 21 -8.43 8.92 -18.13
N GLY A 22 -9.17 9.30 -17.08
CA GLY A 22 -10.48 9.98 -17.20
C GLY A 22 -11.53 9.50 -16.21
N GLN A 23 -11.34 8.34 -15.57
CA GLN A 23 -12.18 7.94 -14.45
C GLN A 23 -11.85 8.82 -13.23
N PRO A 24 -12.84 9.46 -12.55
CA PRO A 24 -12.57 10.24 -11.36
C PRO A 24 -11.85 9.33 -10.37
N LEU A 25 -10.64 9.74 -9.98
CA LEU A 25 -9.88 9.01 -8.98
C LEU A 25 -10.79 8.83 -7.75
N PRO A 26 -10.83 7.64 -7.13
CA PRO A 26 -11.53 7.48 -5.87
C PRO A 26 -11.09 8.63 -4.95
N PRO A 27 -12.01 9.32 -4.26
CA PRO A 27 -11.70 10.52 -3.52
C PRO A 27 -10.55 10.21 -2.57
N GLN A 28 -9.37 10.73 -2.93
CA GLN A 28 -8.20 10.65 -2.06
C GLN A 28 -8.60 11.41 -0.80
N PRO A 29 -8.53 10.79 0.39
CA PRO A 29 -8.76 11.54 1.63
C PRO A 29 -7.81 12.73 1.60
N SER A 30 -8.35 13.93 1.81
CA SER A 30 -7.48 15.10 1.89
C SER A 30 -6.55 14.90 3.08
N ALA A 31 -5.28 15.30 2.95
CA ALA A 31 -4.27 15.14 4.01
C ALA A 31 -4.68 15.76 5.37
N ASN A 32 -5.71 16.62 5.38
CA ASN A 32 -6.33 17.21 6.56
C ASN A 32 -7.27 16.27 7.36
N GLU A 33 -7.53 15.04 6.90
CA GLU A 33 -8.43 14.08 7.56
C GLU A 33 -7.67 12.94 8.28
N ILE A 34 -6.34 13.04 8.37
CA ILE A 34 -5.50 12.02 9.03
C ILE A 34 -5.38 12.38 10.52
N SER A 35 -5.72 11.45 11.41
CA SER A 35 -5.56 11.66 12.86
C SER A 35 -4.09 11.98 13.21
N PRO A 36 -3.84 12.91 14.14
CA PRO A 36 -2.47 13.24 14.56
C PRO A 36 -1.71 12.02 15.10
N GLU A 37 -2.43 11.05 15.66
CA GLU A 37 -1.85 9.79 16.13
C GLU A 37 -1.27 8.95 14.97
N ALA A 38 -1.99 8.85 13.85
CA ALA A 38 -1.53 8.12 12.67
C ALA A 38 -0.30 8.80 12.04
N LEU A 39 -0.25 10.14 12.06
CA LEU A 39 0.92 10.90 11.63
C LEU A 39 2.14 10.67 12.52
N ALA A 40 1.94 10.56 13.84
CA ALA A 40 3.01 10.23 14.77
C ALA A 40 3.55 8.82 14.51
N SER A 41 2.68 7.84 14.28
CA SER A 41 3.08 6.47 13.94
C SER A 41 3.86 6.40 12.62
N GLN A 42 3.48 7.17 11.60
CA GLN A 42 4.26 7.27 10.35
C GLN A 42 5.67 7.79 10.60
N ARG A 43 5.82 8.88 11.36
CA ARG A 43 7.14 9.46 11.68
C ARG A 43 8.05 8.47 12.42
N GLU A 44 7.49 7.67 13.33
CA GLU A 44 8.24 6.61 14.01
C GLU A 44 8.63 5.47 13.05
N VAL A 45 7.74 5.10 12.13
CA VAL A 45 8.01 4.10 11.10
C VAL A 45 9.08 4.57 10.10
N GLU A 46 9.08 5.83 9.71
CA GLU A 46 10.08 6.42 8.81
C GLU A 46 11.50 6.30 9.38
N LYS A 47 11.67 6.44 10.70
CA LYS A 47 12.97 6.27 11.38
C LYS A 47 13.49 4.84 11.32
N ARG A 48 12.59 3.85 11.24
CA ARG A 48 12.92 2.40 11.22
C ARG A 48 12.81 1.79 9.82
N ALA A 49 12.43 2.59 8.84
CA ALA A 49 12.22 2.12 7.49
C ALA A 49 13.52 1.63 6.84
N LYS A 50 13.40 0.64 5.96
CA LYS A 50 14.54 0.06 5.23
C LYS A 50 14.96 0.89 4.02
N LYS A 51 14.17 1.90 3.64
CA LYS A 51 14.44 2.82 2.52
C LYS A 51 14.74 2.09 1.22
N LEU A 52 13.83 1.22 0.80
CA LEU A 52 13.99 0.40 -0.39
C LEU A 52 13.75 1.21 -1.67
N SER A 53 14.48 0.89 -2.72
CA SER A 53 14.19 1.32 -4.08
C SER A 53 13.10 0.46 -4.72
N LEU A 54 12.60 0.86 -5.90
CA LEU A 54 11.57 0.11 -6.63
C LEU A 54 11.99 -1.33 -6.93
N MET A 55 13.27 -1.57 -7.20
CA MET A 55 13.79 -2.90 -7.57
C MET A 55 13.88 -3.86 -6.38
N GLU A 56 13.91 -3.33 -5.15
CA GLU A 56 14.04 -4.11 -3.92
C GLU A 56 12.68 -4.47 -3.29
N LEU A 57 11.59 -3.98 -3.88
CA LEU A 57 10.23 -4.25 -3.40
C LEU A 57 9.83 -5.70 -3.67
N THR A 58 9.42 -6.39 -2.60
CA THR A 58 8.80 -7.72 -2.68
C THR A 58 7.32 -7.63 -2.33
N GLU A 59 6.58 -8.71 -2.49
CA GLU A 59 5.20 -8.82 -1.99
C GLU A 59 5.09 -8.76 -0.46
N ARG A 60 6.20 -8.99 0.25
CA ARG A 60 6.28 -9.03 1.71
C ARG A 60 6.82 -7.74 2.35
N THR A 61 7.06 -6.71 1.55
CA THR A 61 7.62 -5.43 2.00
C THR A 61 6.64 -4.28 1.77
N CYS A 62 6.61 -3.35 2.72
CA CYS A 62 5.74 -2.19 2.69
C CYS A 62 6.10 -1.28 1.51
N LYS A 63 5.12 -1.08 0.62
CA LYS A 63 5.28 -0.33 -0.62
C LYS A 63 4.94 1.16 -0.49
N TRP A 64 4.95 1.70 0.72
CA TRP A 64 4.56 3.09 0.96
C TRP A 64 5.63 4.05 0.41
N PRO A 65 5.29 4.94 -0.55
CA PRO A 65 6.24 5.87 -1.13
C PRO A 65 6.53 7.04 -0.17
N ILE A 66 7.80 7.43 -0.09
CA ILE A 66 8.26 8.54 0.75
C ILE A 66 9.18 9.43 -0.09
N GLY A 67 8.93 10.73 -0.04
CA GLY A 67 9.58 11.72 -0.89
C GLY A 67 8.90 11.89 -2.26
N ASP A 68 9.52 12.69 -3.11
CA ASP A 68 9.04 12.99 -4.46
C ASP A 68 9.74 12.08 -5.48
N PRO A 69 9.02 11.34 -6.34
CA PRO A 69 9.60 10.50 -7.39
C PRO A 69 10.58 11.20 -8.35
N ALA A 70 10.51 12.53 -8.48
CA ALA A 70 11.43 13.33 -9.28
C ALA A 70 12.75 13.65 -8.55
N THR A 71 12.88 13.28 -7.28
CA THR A 71 14.06 13.54 -6.45
C THR A 71 14.87 12.26 -6.19
N PRO A 72 16.19 12.36 -5.97
CA PRO A 72 17.01 11.21 -5.59
C PRO A 72 16.69 10.69 -4.17
N ASN A 73 15.86 11.41 -3.41
CA ASN A 73 15.41 11.06 -2.08
C ASN A 73 14.08 10.29 -2.07
N PHE A 74 13.64 9.76 -3.21
CA PHE A 74 12.49 8.88 -3.30
C PHE A 74 12.83 7.45 -2.87
N TRP A 75 12.05 6.91 -1.93
CA TRP A 75 12.21 5.53 -1.46
C TRP A 75 10.89 4.98 -0.92
N PHE A 76 10.89 3.68 -0.62
CA PHE A 76 9.75 2.95 -0.06
C PHE A 76 10.05 2.44 1.35
N CYS A 77 9.04 2.46 2.22
CA CYS A 77 9.17 2.06 3.62
C CYS A 77 9.91 0.72 3.84
N GLY A 78 9.52 -0.34 3.13
CA GLY A 78 10.25 -1.61 3.14
C GLY A 78 10.14 -2.45 4.42
N LEU A 79 9.41 -2.00 5.44
CA LEU A 79 9.08 -2.82 6.61
C LEU A 79 8.23 -4.04 6.23
N PRO A 80 8.25 -5.13 7.03
CA PRO A 80 7.40 -6.30 6.77
C PRO A 80 5.91 -5.94 6.71
N VAL A 81 5.17 -6.61 5.84
CA VAL A 81 3.70 -6.51 5.74
C VAL A 81 3.04 -7.82 6.17
N GLU A 82 1.81 -7.72 6.64
CA GLU A 82 0.95 -8.88 6.79
C GLU A 82 0.53 -9.42 5.42
N GLN A 83 0.28 -10.73 5.35
CA GLN A 83 -0.18 -11.36 4.12
C GLN A 83 -1.49 -10.72 3.63
N GLY A 84 -1.55 -10.40 2.34
CA GLY A 84 -2.71 -9.75 1.72
C GLY A 84 -2.75 -8.22 1.91
N LYS A 85 -1.84 -7.62 2.68
CA LYS A 85 -1.76 -6.15 2.83
C LYS A 85 -0.57 -5.57 2.05
N PRO A 86 -0.74 -4.44 1.34
CA PRO A 86 0.35 -3.83 0.56
C PRO A 86 1.33 -3.01 1.41
N TYR A 87 0.95 -2.67 2.65
CA TYR A 87 1.71 -1.79 3.54
C TYR A 87 1.82 -2.37 4.96
N CYS A 88 2.77 -1.87 5.75
CA CYS A 88 2.86 -2.17 7.17
C CYS A 88 1.70 -1.51 7.93
N GLU A 89 1.48 -1.92 9.19
CA GLU A 89 0.35 -1.49 10.00
C GLU A 89 0.14 0.04 10.04
N ALA A 90 1.20 0.81 10.30
CA ALA A 90 1.11 2.27 10.33
C ALA A 90 0.65 2.87 8.98
N HIS A 91 1.18 2.34 7.87
CA HIS A 91 0.85 2.82 6.54
C HIS A 91 -0.51 2.32 6.05
N VAL A 92 -0.98 1.16 6.52
CA VAL A 92 -2.36 0.71 6.32
C VAL A 92 -3.35 1.69 6.96
N GLY A 93 -3.06 2.13 8.19
CA GLY A 93 -3.86 3.12 8.89
C GLY A 93 -4.05 4.38 8.05
N VAL A 94 -3.00 4.89 7.42
CA VAL A 94 -3.09 6.11 6.60
C VAL A 94 -3.68 5.86 5.20
N ALA A 95 -3.35 4.76 4.53
CA ALA A 95 -3.91 4.44 3.20
C ALA A 95 -5.41 4.19 3.23
N PHE A 96 -5.90 3.54 4.28
CA PHE A 96 -7.26 3.01 4.35
C PHE A 96 -8.06 3.62 5.50
N GLN A 97 -7.96 4.94 5.67
CA GLN A 97 -8.78 5.67 6.65
C GLN A 97 -10.28 5.32 6.45
N PRO A 98 -10.98 4.88 7.51
CA PRO A 98 -12.36 4.42 7.40
C PRO A 98 -13.29 5.56 6.94
N MET A 99 -14.24 5.23 6.07
CA MET A 99 -15.22 6.17 5.49
C MET A 99 -16.03 6.96 6.54
N SER A 100 -16.05 6.54 7.81
CA SER A 100 -16.72 7.23 8.91
C SER A 100 -16.15 8.62 9.17
N ALA A 101 -14.84 8.85 9.00
CA ALA A 101 -14.25 10.19 9.08
C ALA A 101 -14.80 11.14 8.00
N ARG A 102 -15.28 10.61 6.86
CA ARG A 102 -15.93 11.41 5.82
C ARG A 102 -17.38 11.79 6.16
N ARG A 103 -18.04 11.07 7.08
CA ARG A 103 -19.48 11.20 7.33
C ARG A 103 -19.81 12.26 8.40
N ASP A 104 -18.85 12.63 9.26
CA ASP A 104 -19.04 13.67 10.29
C ASP A 104 -19.23 15.09 9.69
N ARG A 105 -18.63 15.36 8.52
CA ARG A 105 -18.74 16.66 7.81
C ARG A 105 -20.10 16.93 7.16
N ARG A 106 -21.08 16.02 7.23
CA ARG A 106 -22.38 16.15 6.55
C ARG A 106 -23.57 16.40 7.48
N ARG A 107 -23.33 16.70 8.77
CA ARG A 107 -24.35 17.12 9.73
C ARG A 107 -24.17 18.58 10.13
#